data_AF-A0AAE3KR26-F1
#
_entry.id   AF-A0AAE3KR26-F1
#
_cell.length_a   1.000
_cell.length_b   1.000
_cell.length_c   1.000
_cell.angle_alpha   90.00
_cell.angle_beta   90.00
_cell.angle_gamma   90.00
#
_symmetry.space_group_name_H-M   'P 1'
#
loop_
_entity.id
_entity.type
_entity.pdbx_description
1 polymer ?
#
loop_
_entity_poly.entity_id
_entity_poly.type
_entity_poly.pdbx_seq_one_letter_code
_entity_poly.pdbx_strand_id
1 'polypeptide(L)'
;SKMKSRFFLGCIGSVVILVTSPLLAILANSVAAGANPVAAIADDNSVIWKVVLLDLFQRVTGESRLLPGGGSEIEPGMTKITFVDAYALVSWVWGDGGGQTVLVKENERWRAIVAGSGELRFSTLVQYKIPRDTARSLINRDKGAPEKQPPVADLFIDLLPQLQEKTDALILLPSELPMSKQPIYLRREVASRSYRINLVLTRNCDGSNPCTVGSFIANPVAPVYEPGDMFIKDVALANSIRGYFTPSRCDGAFCTPAKIEWDWEGFSYKIELKRVGRDVNEEEVVMIAIANSAIIAGPR
;
A
#
# COMPACT_ATOMS: atom_id res chain seq x y z
N SER A 1 -47.31 54.86 39.81
CA SER A 1 -46.12 55.07 38.96
C SER A 1 -46.44 54.59 37.55
N LYS A 2 -47.07 55.41 36.70
CA LYS A 2 -46.47 55.98 35.46
C LYS A 2 -45.26 55.18 34.94
N MET A 3 -45.33 54.55 33.76
CA MET A 3 -44.92 55.17 32.48
C MET A 3 -44.89 54.16 31.31
N LYS A 4 -45.72 54.47 30.29
CA LYS A 4 -45.52 54.38 28.82
C LYS A 4 -44.90 53.14 28.15
N SER A 5 -45.77 52.45 27.41
CA SER A 5 -45.66 52.09 25.98
C SER A 5 -44.46 52.65 25.20
N ARG A 6 -43.74 51.77 24.49
CA ARG A 6 -43.26 52.02 23.12
C ARG A 6 -43.34 50.76 22.25
N PHE A 7 -44.21 50.85 21.26
CA PHE A 7 -44.13 50.15 19.98
C PHE A 7 -42.77 50.42 19.30
N PHE A 8 -42.18 49.41 18.68
CA PHE A 8 -41.34 49.59 17.49
C PHE A 8 -41.67 48.50 16.47
N LEU A 9 -42.40 48.92 15.43
CA LEU A 9 -42.33 48.36 14.08
C LEU A 9 -40.89 48.49 13.58
N GLY A 10 -40.35 47.49 12.89
CA GLY A 10 -39.03 47.65 12.27
C GLY A 10 -38.56 46.46 11.44
N CYS A 11 -39.04 46.39 10.20
CA CYS A 11 -38.37 45.86 9.01
C CYS A 11 -37.95 44.37 8.98
N ILE A 12 -38.80 43.60 8.30
CA ILE A 12 -38.42 42.48 7.43
C ILE A 12 -37.35 42.99 6.46
N GLY A 13 -36.11 42.55 6.66
CA GLY A 13 -35.02 42.69 5.71
C GLY A 13 -34.68 41.33 5.14
N SER A 14 -35.36 40.94 4.07
CA SER A 14 -34.94 39.85 3.19
C SER A 14 -33.53 40.14 2.69
N VAL A 15 -32.54 39.41 3.19
CA VAL A 15 -31.20 39.41 2.62
C VAL A 15 -31.19 38.38 1.49
N VAL A 16 -31.61 38.84 0.31
CA VAL A 16 -31.29 38.20 -0.96
C VAL A 16 -29.86 38.61 -1.28
N ILE A 17 -28.88 37.75 -0.95
CA ILE A 17 -27.54 37.86 -1.51
C ILE A 17 -27.61 37.24 -2.91
N LEU A 18 -28.04 38.07 -3.87
CA LEU A 18 -27.66 37.95 -5.27
C LEU A 18 -26.25 38.55 -5.37
N VAL A 19 -25.23 37.76 -5.04
CA VAL A 19 -23.89 38.01 -5.53
C VAL A 19 -23.63 36.96 -6.59
N THR A 20 -23.80 37.43 -7.81
CA THR A 20 -23.36 36.86 -9.07
C THR A 20 -21.86 36.55 -8.99
N SER A 21 -21.51 35.33 -8.64
CA SER A 21 -20.15 34.81 -8.83
C SER A 21 -19.86 34.67 -10.32
N PRO A 22 -18.77 35.26 -10.87
CA PRO A 22 -18.38 35.13 -12.27
C PRO A 22 -17.62 33.82 -12.51
N LEU A 23 -18.18 32.70 -12.04
CA LEU A 23 -17.64 31.34 -12.25
C LEU A 23 -18.59 30.44 -13.06
N LEU A 24 -19.65 31.02 -13.60
CA LEU A 24 -20.66 30.36 -14.44
C LEU A 24 -20.72 30.97 -15.85
N ALA A 25 -19.57 31.40 -16.38
CA ALA A 25 -19.44 31.94 -17.75
C ALA A 25 -18.50 31.09 -18.64
N ILE A 26 -18.44 29.78 -18.40
CA ILE A 26 -17.90 28.83 -19.38
C ILE A 26 -18.94 27.71 -19.54
N LEU A 27 -20.07 28.03 -20.17
CA LEU A 27 -21.02 27.09 -20.81
C LEU A 27 -22.21 27.89 -21.39
N ALA A 28 -21.93 28.94 -22.16
CA ALA A 28 -22.96 29.64 -22.93
C ALA A 28 -22.38 30.44 -24.10
N ASN A 29 -21.42 29.87 -24.83
CA ASN A 29 -21.00 30.39 -26.14
C ASN A 29 -20.33 29.28 -26.97
N SER A 30 -21.13 28.32 -27.41
CA SER A 30 -20.77 27.43 -28.52
C SER A 30 -22.01 26.91 -29.23
N VAL A 31 -22.89 27.83 -29.63
CA VAL A 31 -23.94 27.55 -30.62
C VAL A 31 -23.83 28.61 -31.72
N ALA A 32 -22.70 28.62 -32.43
CA ALA A 32 -22.54 29.30 -33.72
C ALA A 32 -21.16 28.99 -34.32
N ALA A 33 -20.89 27.73 -34.66
CA ALA A 33 -19.98 27.33 -35.73
C ALA A 33 -19.95 25.80 -35.76
N GLY A 34 -20.23 25.20 -36.91
CA GLY A 34 -20.21 23.76 -37.13
C GLY A 34 -18.79 23.19 -37.04
N ALA A 35 -18.28 23.02 -35.83
CA ALA A 35 -17.10 22.25 -35.52
C ALA A 35 -17.53 21.07 -34.64
N ASN A 36 -17.09 19.86 -35.02
CA ASN A 36 -17.31 18.64 -34.26
C ASN A 36 -16.99 18.84 -32.77
N PRO A 37 -17.82 18.33 -31.83
CA PRO A 37 -17.45 18.30 -30.43
C PRO A 37 -16.36 17.23 -30.27
N VAL A 38 -15.10 17.62 -30.41
CA VAL A 38 -14.05 16.92 -29.69
C VAL A 38 -14.33 17.24 -28.23
N ALA A 39 -15.06 16.34 -27.56
CA ALA A 39 -15.18 16.37 -26.12
C ALA A 39 -13.77 16.50 -25.57
N ALA A 40 -13.46 17.64 -24.96
CA ALA A 40 -12.25 17.80 -24.18
C ALA A 40 -12.37 16.82 -23.02
N ILE A 41 -11.84 15.61 -23.21
CA ILE A 41 -11.62 14.64 -22.15
C ILE A 41 -10.65 15.35 -21.22
N ALA A 42 -11.19 15.97 -20.16
CA ALA A 42 -10.37 16.47 -19.09
C ALA A 42 -9.46 15.33 -18.65
N ASP A 43 -8.16 15.61 -18.55
CA ASP A 43 -7.18 14.63 -18.07
C ASP A 43 -7.71 14.01 -16.76
N ASP A 44 -7.83 12.68 -16.71
CA ASP A 44 -8.48 11.96 -15.60
C ASP A 44 -7.85 12.36 -14.25
N ASN A 45 -6.54 12.68 -14.24
CA ASN A 45 -5.83 13.20 -13.06
C ASN A 45 -6.39 14.54 -12.59
N SER A 46 -6.70 15.46 -13.50
CA SER A 46 -7.25 16.78 -13.17
C SER A 46 -8.66 16.70 -12.60
N VAL A 47 -9.45 15.72 -13.06
CA VAL A 47 -10.79 15.44 -12.54
C VAL A 47 -10.70 14.82 -11.16
N ILE A 48 -9.84 13.80 -10.99
CA ILE A 48 -9.60 13.14 -9.70
C ILE A 48 -9.12 14.16 -8.66
N TRP A 49 -8.22 15.07 -9.04
CA TRP A 49 -7.76 16.14 -8.17
C TRP A 49 -8.92 16.94 -7.58
N LYS A 50 -9.84 17.39 -8.43
CA LYS A 50 -11.01 18.16 -7.98
C LYS A 50 -11.93 17.32 -7.08
N VAL A 51 -12.13 16.05 -7.40
CA VAL A 51 -12.99 15.16 -6.59
C VAL A 51 -12.40 14.93 -5.20
N VAL A 52 -11.10 14.67 -5.10
CA VAL A 52 -10.42 14.45 -3.81
C VAL A 52 -10.41 15.72 -2.97
N LEU A 53 -10.05 16.86 -3.57
CA LEU A 53 -10.08 18.14 -2.84
C LEU A 53 -11.48 18.49 -2.34
N LEU A 54 -12.51 18.26 -3.15
CA LEU A 54 -13.89 18.51 -2.74
C LEU A 54 -14.32 17.59 -1.59
N ASP A 55 -14.00 16.29 -1.64
CA ASP A 55 -14.30 15.35 -0.54
C ASP A 55 -13.59 15.76 0.75
N LEU A 56 -12.30 16.10 0.66
CA LEU A 56 -11.51 16.57 1.82
C LEU A 56 -12.11 17.84 2.42
N PHE A 57 -12.43 18.83 1.59
CA PHE A 57 -12.99 20.10 2.06
C PHE A 57 -14.37 19.93 2.70
N GLN A 58 -15.24 19.10 2.12
CA GLN A 58 -16.56 18.81 2.68
C GLN A 58 -16.50 18.16 4.06
N ARG A 59 -15.52 17.27 4.29
CA ARG A 59 -15.33 16.62 5.61
C ARG A 59 -14.88 17.61 6.68
N VAL A 60 -13.90 18.47 6.35
CA VAL A 60 -13.38 19.46 7.31
C VAL A 60 -14.42 20.53 7.64
N THR A 61 -15.19 20.99 6.65
CA THR A 61 -16.24 21.99 6.87
C THR A 61 -17.49 21.42 7.56
N GLY A 62 -17.80 20.13 7.34
CA GLY A 62 -18.87 19.41 8.03
C GLY A 62 -18.62 19.22 9.54
N GLU A 63 -17.36 19.17 9.99
CA GLU A 63 -16.99 19.05 11.41
C GLU A 63 -16.81 20.38 12.15
N SER A 64 -17.04 21.52 11.49
CA SER A 64 -17.13 22.89 12.03
C SER A 64 -16.74 23.08 13.51
N ARG A 65 -15.44 22.98 13.80
CA ARG A 65 -14.80 23.85 14.80
C ARG A 65 -14.00 24.87 14.02
N LEU A 66 -14.63 26.02 13.76
CA LEU A 66 -13.97 27.22 13.28
C LEU A 66 -12.81 27.53 14.24
N LEU A 67 -11.57 27.26 13.81
CA LEU A 67 -10.40 27.71 14.53
C LEU A 67 -10.33 29.24 14.37
N PRO A 68 -10.41 30.01 15.47
CA PRO A 68 -10.27 31.45 15.41
C PRO A 68 -8.78 31.78 15.48
N GLY A 69 -8.21 32.23 14.37
CA GLY A 69 -6.86 32.79 14.37
C GLY A 69 -6.14 32.56 13.05
N GLY A 70 -5.68 33.66 12.44
CA GLY A 70 -4.90 33.66 11.21
C GLY A 70 -3.70 32.72 11.31
N GLY A 71 -3.82 31.57 10.65
CA GLY A 71 -2.75 30.63 10.40
C GLY A 71 -2.69 30.40 8.89
N SER A 72 -1.48 30.34 8.36
CA SER A 72 -1.13 29.98 6.99
C SER A 72 -2.15 29.04 6.35
N GLU A 73 -2.71 29.46 5.21
CA GLU A 73 -3.63 28.68 4.38
C GLU A 73 -2.95 27.36 4.03
N ILE A 74 -3.35 26.28 4.71
CA ILE A 74 -2.75 24.97 4.49
C ILE A 74 -3.41 24.37 3.25
N GLU A 75 -2.70 24.42 2.12
CA GLU A 75 -3.18 23.84 0.87
C GLU A 75 -3.07 22.30 0.89
N PRO A 76 -4.18 21.57 0.65
CA PRO A 76 -4.13 20.13 0.47
C PRO A 76 -3.37 19.77 -0.82
N GLY A 77 -2.44 18.81 -0.72
CA GLY A 77 -1.64 18.31 -1.83
C GLY A 77 -1.89 16.83 -2.11
N MET A 78 -1.96 16.42 -3.38
CA MET A 78 -1.89 14.99 -3.74
C MET A 78 -0.45 14.62 -4.09
N THR A 79 0.01 13.49 -3.55
CA THR A 79 1.39 13.03 -3.72
C THR A 79 1.50 11.88 -4.71
N LYS A 80 0.43 11.07 -4.86
CA LYS A 80 0.42 9.90 -5.72
C LYS A 80 -1.00 9.50 -6.13
N ILE A 81 -1.15 9.00 -7.36
CA ILE A 81 -2.37 8.36 -7.84
C ILE A 81 -2.00 7.00 -8.43
N THR A 82 -2.70 5.95 -8.02
CA THR A 82 -2.53 4.58 -8.49
C THR A 82 -3.82 4.08 -9.11
N PHE A 83 -3.78 3.62 -10.36
CA PHE A 83 -4.96 3.16 -11.11
C PHE A 83 -5.02 1.64 -11.27
N VAL A 84 -6.23 1.09 -11.11
CA VAL A 84 -6.59 -0.29 -11.49
C VAL A 84 -8.02 -0.27 -12.02
N ASP A 85 -8.18 -0.53 -13.31
CA ASP A 85 -9.48 -0.53 -14.00
C ASP A 85 -10.28 0.76 -13.71
N ALA A 86 -11.49 0.62 -13.15
CA ALA A 86 -12.37 1.72 -12.79
C ALA A 86 -12.08 2.30 -11.39
N TYR A 87 -10.95 1.99 -10.77
CA TYR A 87 -10.61 2.43 -9.42
C TYR A 87 -9.29 3.21 -9.38
N ALA A 88 -9.21 4.18 -8.48
CA ALA A 88 -7.99 4.93 -8.21
C ALA A 88 -7.75 5.03 -6.70
N LEU A 89 -6.53 4.75 -6.25
CA LEU A 89 -6.06 5.01 -4.90
C LEU A 89 -5.19 6.27 -4.92
N VAL A 90 -5.56 7.26 -4.13
CA VAL A 90 -4.92 8.57 -4.10
C VAL A 90 -4.32 8.82 -2.73
N SER A 91 -3.03 9.11 -2.69
CA SER A 91 -2.34 9.57 -1.49
C SER A 91 -2.33 11.10 -1.45
N TRP A 92 -2.68 11.66 -0.30
CA TRP A 92 -2.78 13.10 -0.10
C TRP A 92 -2.17 13.52 1.24
N VAL A 93 -1.80 14.78 1.32
CA VAL A 93 -1.27 15.47 2.50
C VAL A 93 -2.05 16.75 2.72
N TRP A 94 -2.33 17.08 3.98
CA TRP A 94 -2.96 18.32 4.39
C TRP A 94 -2.34 18.79 5.70
N GLY A 95 -1.41 19.74 5.60
CA GLY A 95 -0.61 20.20 6.73
C GLY A 95 0.31 19.08 7.21
N ASP A 96 0.27 18.82 8.52
CA ASP A 96 1.02 17.71 9.12
C ASP A 96 0.27 16.36 8.99
N GLY A 97 -0.94 16.37 8.46
CA GLY A 97 -1.77 15.19 8.23
C GLY A 97 -1.58 14.61 6.83
N GLY A 98 -1.82 13.32 6.70
CA GLY A 98 -1.87 12.64 5.41
C GLY A 98 -2.79 11.44 5.43
N GLY A 99 -3.14 10.96 4.24
CA GLY A 99 -4.03 9.84 4.12
C GLY A 99 -4.19 9.34 2.71
N GLN A 100 -5.11 8.40 2.57
CA GLN A 100 -5.45 7.80 1.31
C GLN A 100 -6.96 7.83 1.07
N THR A 101 -7.32 8.08 -0.18
CA THR A 101 -8.69 8.08 -0.67
C THR A 101 -8.80 7.13 -1.85
N VAL A 102 -9.83 6.30 -1.88
CA VAL A 102 -10.17 5.51 -3.06
C VAL A 102 -11.34 6.12 -3.77
N LEU A 103 -11.21 6.20 -5.09
CA LEU A 103 -12.24 6.62 -6.01
C LEU A 103 -12.66 5.45 -6.90
N VAL A 104 -13.91 5.50 -7.34
CA VAL A 104 -14.46 4.62 -8.38
C VAL A 104 -14.99 5.47 -9.53
N LYS A 105 -14.82 4.99 -10.77
CA LYS A 105 -15.37 5.59 -12.00
C LYS A 105 -16.66 4.87 -12.34
N GLU A 106 -17.79 5.58 -12.20
CA GLU A 106 -19.13 5.08 -12.52
C GLU A 106 -19.77 6.06 -13.52
N ASN A 107 -20.24 5.57 -14.67
CA ASN A 107 -20.85 6.41 -15.72
C ASN A 107 -19.97 7.61 -16.13
N GLU A 108 -18.68 7.37 -16.37
CA GLU A 108 -17.68 8.39 -16.70
C GLU A 108 -17.46 9.47 -15.63
N ARG A 109 -17.86 9.21 -14.38
CA ARG A 109 -17.67 10.14 -13.26
C ARG A 109 -16.93 9.46 -12.11
N TRP A 110 -15.89 10.14 -11.62
CA TRP A 110 -15.16 9.73 -10.43
C TRP A 110 -15.90 10.13 -9.16
N ARG A 111 -15.97 9.21 -8.20
CA ARG A 111 -16.56 9.41 -6.88
C ARG A 111 -15.69 8.79 -5.81
N ALA A 112 -15.42 9.52 -4.73
CA ALA A 112 -14.76 8.97 -3.55
C ALA A 112 -15.67 7.96 -2.84
N ILE A 113 -15.12 6.79 -2.49
CA ILE A 113 -15.85 5.70 -1.82
C ILE A 113 -15.32 5.40 -0.41
N VAL A 114 -14.03 5.63 -0.18
CA VAL A 114 -13.42 5.56 1.15
C VAL A 114 -12.33 6.61 1.22
N ALA A 115 -12.20 7.28 2.36
CA ALA A 115 -11.00 8.02 2.70
C ALA A 115 -10.68 7.81 4.17
N GLY A 116 -9.40 7.68 4.48
CA GLY A 116 -8.90 7.50 5.84
C GLY A 116 -7.69 8.37 6.10
N SER A 117 -7.51 8.75 7.37
CA SER A 117 -6.24 9.26 7.85
C SER A 117 -5.23 8.11 7.90
N GLY A 118 -4.15 8.20 7.14
CA GLY A 118 -3.16 7.14 6.96
C GLY A 118 -3.46 6.16 5.82
N GLU A 119 -2.67 5.09 5.78
CA GLU A 119 -2.69 4.11 4.70
C GLU A 119 -3.91 3.17 4.77
N LEU A 120 -4.55 2.99 3.63
CA LEU A 120 -5.63 2.02 3.48
C LEU A 120 -5.05 0.63 3.30
N ARG A 121 -5.68 -0.36 3.94
CA ARG A 121 -5.27 -1.77 3.88
C ARG A 121 -6.15 -2.56 2.95
N PHE A 122 -5.65 -3.69 2.48
CA PHE A 122 -6.43 -4.65 1.68
C PHE A 122 -7.78 -4.99 2.33
N SER A 123 -7.78 -5.41 3.61
CA SER A 123 -9.00 -5.70 4.36
C SER A 123 -9.99 -4.53 4.41
N THR A 124 -9.49 -3.29 4.56
CA THR A 124 -10.32 -2.08 4.51
C THR A 124 -10.98 -1.94 3.14
N LEU A 125 -10.22 -2.06 2.05
CA LEU A 125 -10.76 -1.94 0.69
C LEU A 125 -11.87 -2.97 0.41
N VAL A 126 -11.67 -4.22 0.86
CA VAL A 126 -12.68 -5.29 0.73
C VAL A 126 -13.94 -5.00 1.56
N GLN A 127 -13.79 -4.41 2.75
CA GLN A 127 -14.93 -3.99 3.57
C GLN A 127 -15.81 -2.96 2.84
N TYR A 128 -15.19 -2.05 2.08
CA TYR A 128 -15.86 -1.08 1.21
C TYR A 128 -16.34 -1.64 -0.13
N LYS A 129 -16.45 -2.97 -0.25
CA LYS A 129 -17.00 -3.69 -1.41
C LYS A 129 -16.18 -3.55 -2.70
N ILE A 130 -14.92 -3.13 -2.59
CA ILE A 130 -13.99 -3.21 -3.73
C ILE A 130 -13.69 -4.70 -3.98
N PRO A 131 -13.74 -5.17 -5.24
CA PRO A 131 -13.40 -6.55 -5.57
C PRO A 131 -12.00 -6.92 -5.04
N ARG A 132 -11.83 -8.14 -4.53
CA ARG A 132 -10.60 -8.56 -3.84
C ARG A 132 -9.37 -8.40 -4.74
N ASP A 133 -9.47 -8.83 -5.99
CA ASP A 133 -8.34 -8.77 -6.93
C ASP A 133 -7.97 -7.31 -7.26
N THR A 134 -8.96 -6.44 -7.40
CA THR A 134 -8.77 -5.01 -7.59
C THR A 134 -8.16 -4.35 -6.34
N ALA A 135 -8.68 -4.65 -5.15
CA ALA A 135 -8.14 -4.15 -3.89
C ALA A 135 -6.68 -4.56 -3.70
N ARG A 136 -6.33 -5.82 -3.99
CA ARG A 136 -4.95 -6.31 -3.93
C ARG A 136 -4.07 -5.59 -4.94
N SER A 137 -4.53 -5.47 -6.19
CA SER A 137 -3.78 -4.80 -7.26
C SER A 137 -3.53 -3.32 -6.96
N LEU A 138 -4.51 -2.62 -6.38
CA LEU A 138 -4.37 -1.22 -5.99
C LEU A 138 -3.27 -1.07 -4.94
N ILE A 139 -3.32 -1.87 -3.87
CA ILE A 139 -2.30 -1.85 -2.81
C ILE A 139 -0.94 -2.25 -3.38
N ASN A 140 -0.85 -3.32 -4.15
CA ASN A 140 0.42 -3.81 -4.68
C ASN A 140 1.06 -2.76 -5.61
N ARG A 141 0.30 -2.17 -6.55
CA ARG A 141 0.80 -1.10 -7.44
C ARG A 141 1.16 0.17 -6.68
N ASP A 142 0.38 0.53 -5.66
CA ASP A 142 0.68 1.66 -4.80
C ASP A 142 1.98 1.44 -4.00
N LYS A 143 2.32 0.20 -3.69
CA LYS A 143 3.59 -0.18 -3.08
C LYS A 143 4.67 -0.56 -4.10
N GLY A 144 4.50 -0.18 -5.37
CA GLY A 144 5.54 -0.26 -6.39
C GLY A 144 5.61 -1.58 -7.16
N ALA A 145 4.59 -2.44 -7.08
CA ALA A 145 4.48 -3.58 -7.98
C ALA A 145 4.40 -3.10 -9.45
N PRO A 146 5.23 -3.64 -10.36
CA PRO A 146 5.14 -3.31 -11.77
C PRO A 146 3.82 -3.81 -12.36
N GLU A 147 3.35 -3.14 -13.42
CA GLU A 147 2.11 -3.53 -14.11
C GLU A 147 2.14 -4.99 -14.58
N LYS A 148 3.30 -5.42 -15.09
CA LYS A 148 3.58 -6.81 -15.46
C LYS A 148 4.63 -7.37 -14.51
N GLN A 149 4.17 -8.12 -13.52
CA GLN A 149 5.06 -8.79 -12.57
C GLN A 149 5.69 -10.03 -13.19
N PRO A 150 6.97 -10.32 -12.88
CA PRO A 150 7.55 -11.61 -13.23
C PRO A 150 6.80 -12.73 -12.50
N PRO A 151 6.72 -13.96 -13.07
CA PRO A 151 6.06 -15.08 -12.40
C PRO A 151 6.71 -15.36 -11.05
N VAL A 152 5.94 -15.88 -10.10
CA VAL A 152 6.49 -16.38 -8.83
C VAL A 152 7.19 -17.70 -9.09
N ALA A 153 8.23 -18.03 -8.32
CA ALA A 153 8.91 -19.32 -8.45
C ALA A 153 7.87 -20.47 -8.40
N ASP A 154 8.04 -21.48 -9.26
CA ASP A 154 7.08 -22.58 -9.47
C ASP A 154 6.60 -23.22 -8.17
N LEU A 155 7.51 -23.33 -7.20
CA LEU A 155 7.23 -23.87 -5.86
C LEU A 155 6.06 -23.15 -5.15
N PHE A 156 5.87 -21.86 -5.40
CA PHE A 156 4.88 -21.03 -4.70
C PHE A 156 3.60 -20.77 -5.48
N ILE A 157 3.47 -21.24 -6.73
CA ILE A 157 2.30 -20.96 -7.60
C ILE A 157 0.99 -21.33 -6.89
N ASP A 158 0.90 -22.54 -6.35
CA ASP A 158 -0.31 -23.03 -5.68
C ASP A 158 -0.53 -22.42 -4.28
N LEU A 159 0.53 -21.86 -3.70
CA LEU A 159 0.49 -21.26 -2.37
C LEU A 159 0.02 -19.80 -2.42
N LEU A 160 0.42 -19.05 -3.45
CA LEU A 160 0.22 -17.61 -3.52
C LEU A 160 -1.25 -17.18 -3.33
N PRO A 161 -2.25 -17.79 -4.01
CA PRO A 161 -3.66 -17.43 -3.80
C PRO A 161 -4.12 -17.57 -2.35
N GLN A 162 -3.57 -18.55 -1.63
CA GLN A 162 -3.94 -18.84 -0.24
C GLN A 162 -3.36 -17.82 0.74
N LEU A 163 -2.20 -17.24 0.41
CA LEU A 163 -1.64 -16.12 1.16
C LEU A 163 -2.47 -14.86 0.91
N GLN A 164 -2.72 -14.54 -0.36
CA GLN A 164 -3.51 -13.37 -0.79
C GLN A 164 -4.93 -13.37 -0.21
N GLU A 165 -5.49 -14.54 0.09
CA GLU A 165 -6.81 -14.64 0.71
C GLU A 165 -6.81 -14.21 2.19
N LYS A 166 -5.73 -14.51 2.93
CA LYS A 166 -5.74 -14.54 4.40
C LYS A 166 -4.94 -13.43 5.08
N THR A 167 -4.10 -12.70 4.35
CA THR A 167 -3.21 -11.70 4.94
C THR A 167 -3.31 -10.33 4.27
N ASP A 168 -3.19 -9.27 5.07
CA ASP A 168 -2.95 -7.90 4.64
C ASP A 168 -1.46 -7.61 4.43
N ALA A 169 -0.57 -8.55 4.81
CA ALA A 169 0.87 -8.40 4.54
C ALA A 169 1.13 -8.29 3.03
N LEU A 170 2.09 -7.43 2.66
CA LEU A 170 2.60 -7.41 1.29
C LEU A 170 3.40 -8.70 1.08
N ILE A 171 3.06 -9.45 0.04
CA ILE A 171 3.64 -10.78 -0.19
C ILE A 171 4.87 -10.63 -1.07
N LEU A 172 6.05 -10.69 -0.46
CA LEU A 172 7.32 -10.72 -1.18
C LEU A 172 7.81 -12.16 -1.28
N LEU A 173 7.63 -12.74 -2.47
CA LEU A 173 8.17 -14.05 -2.82
C LEU A 173 9.07 -13.93 -4.04
N PRO A 174 10.17 -14.69 -4.10
CA PRO A 174 11.10 -14.60 -5.22
C PRO A 174 10.50 -15.21 -6.51
N SER A 175 10.97 -14.72 -7.65
CA SER A 175 10.66 -15.32 -8.96
C SER A 175 11.48 -16.57 -9.23
N GLU A 176 12.65 -16.69 -8.61
CA GLU A 176 13.56 -17.81 -8.81
C GLU A 176 14.08 -18.32 -7.48
N LEU A 177 14.27 -19.64 -7.40
CA LEU A 177 14.92 -20.29 -6.27
C LEU A 177 15.95 -21.30 -6.77
N PRO A 178 17.09 -21.45 -6.07
CA PRO A 178 18.00 -22.55 -6.34
C PRO A 178 17.24 -23.87 -6.12
N MET A 179 16.98 -24.59 -7.20
CA MET A 179 16.20 -25.83 -7.19
C MET A 179 16.92 -26.91 -6.39
N SER A 180 16.23 -27.50 -5.42
CA SER A 180 16.71 -28.70 -4.72
C SER A 180 16.56 -29.92 -5.63
N LYS A 181 17.53 -30.85 -5.55
CA LYS A 181 17.40 -32.18 -6.18
C LYS A 181 16.36 -33.06 -5.47
N GLN A 182 15.96 -32.69 -4.26
CA GLN A 182 14.96 -33.39 -3.47
C GLN A 182 13.61 -32.66 -3.54
N PRO A 183 12.48 -33.39 -3.49
CA PRO A 183 11.17 -32.76 -3.45
C PRO A 183 11.06 -31.84 -2.23
N ILE A 184 10.63 -30.61 -2.47
CA ILE A 184 10.34 -29.63 -1.42
C ILE A 184 8.83 -29.55 -1.27
N TYR A 185 8.37 -29.67 -0.03
CA TYR A 185 6.99 -29.41 0.35
C TYR A 185 6.89 -28.08 1.09
N LEU A 186 5.73 -27.45 1.00
CA LEU A 186 5.47 -26.18 1.67
C LEU A 186 4.53 -26.38 2.85
N ARG A 187 4.96 -25.88 4.01
CA ARG A 187 4.07 -25.69 5.16
C ARG A 187 3.89 -24.20 5.40
N ARG A 188 2.65 -23.77 5.63
CA ARG A 188 2.31 -22.36 5.81
C ARG A 188 1.67 -22.09 7.15
N GLU A 189 2.00 -20.94 7.71
CA GLU A 189 1.34 -20.31 8.84
C GLU A 189 1.01 -18.90 8.39
N VAL A 190 -0.28 -18.56 8.37
CA VAL A 190 -0.76 -17.29 7.82
C VAL A 190 -1.68 -16.64 8.84
N ALA A 191 -1.40 -15.38 9.17
CA ALA A 191 -2.24 -14.53 10.00
C ALA A 191 -2.58 -13.25 9.23
N SER A 192 -3.44 -12.42 9.82
CA SER A 192 -3.93 -11.19 9.18
C SER A 192 -2.83 -10.22 8.77
N ARG A 193 -1.67 -10.20 9.46
CA ARG A 193 -0.56 -9.28 9.16
C ARG A 193 0.80 -9.98 9.13
N SER A 194 0.83 -11.29 8.96
CA SER A 194 2.08 -12.03 8.86
C SER A 194 1.90 -13.33 8.09
N TYR A 195 3.00 -13.83 7.55
CA TYR A 195 3.06 -15.17 7.02
C TYR A 195 4.42 -15.80 7.32
N ARG A 196 4.43 -17.13 7.39
CA ARG A 196 5.62 -17.98 7.40
C ARG A 196 5.38 -19.15 6.46
N ILE A 197 6.34 -19.38 5.59
CA ILE A 197 6.34 -20.47 4.62
C ILE A 197 7.59 -21.29 4.89
N ASN A 198 7.42 -22.48 5.42
CA ASN A 198 8.51 -23.40 5.72
C ASN A 198 8.76 -24.34 4.53
N LEU A 199 10.01 -24.29 4.11
CA LEU A 199 10.83 -25.20 3.30
C LEU A 199 10.96 -26.60 3.88
N VAL A 200 10.20 -27.65 3.52
CA VAL A 200 10.38 -28.97 4.19
C VAL A 200 10.62 -30.14 3.23
N LEU A 201 11.48 -31.09 3.62
CA LEU A 201 11.85 -32.26 2.80
C LEU A 201 10.83 -33.40 2.85
N THR A 202 9.94 -33.41 3.85
CA THR A 202 8.94 -34.45 4.03
C THR A 202 7.60 -33.83 4.42
N ARG A 203 6.48 -34.44 3.98
CA ARG A 203 5.13 -33.94 4.29
C ARG A 203 4.80 -33.95 5.78
N ASN A 204 5.37 -34.90 6.53
CA ASN A 204 5.13 -35.06 7.97
C ASN A 204 6.09 -34.23 8.82
N CYS A 205 6.85 -33.30 8.21
CA CYS A 205 7.71 -32.40 8.93
C CYS A 205 6.84 -31.44 9.77
N ASP A 206 6.99 -31.53 11.08
CA ASP A 206 6.32 -30.66 12.04
C ASP A 206 6.90 -29.24 12.08
N GLY A 207 7.84 -28.92 11.18
CA GLY A 207 8.58 -27.66 11.16
C GLY A 207 9.82 -27.68 12.06
N SER A 208 10.15 -28.84 12.63
CA SER A 208 11.39 -29.03 13.37
C SER A 208 12.62 -28.89 12.46
N ASN A 209 13.69 -28.36 13.06
CA ASN A 209 14.94 -28.05 12.37
C ASN A 209 15.51 -29.18 11.49
N PRO A 210 15.47 -30.49 11.82
CA PRO A 210 16.11 -31.50 10.98
C PRO A 210 15.49 -31.67 9.59
N CYS A 211 14.18 -31.43 9.41
CA CYS A 211 13.49 -31.61 8.14
C CYS A 211 13.18 -30.30 7.40
N THR A 212 13.43 -29.15 8.03
CA THR A 212 13.30 -27.82 7.42
C THR A 212 14.59 -27.41 6.71
N VAL A 213 14.48 -27.07 5.42
CA VAL A 213 15.57 -26.55 4.59
C VAL A 213 15.57 -25.04 4.48
N GLY A 214 14.48 -24.38 4.85
CA GLY A 214 14.41 -22.93 4.88
C GLY A 214 13.06 -22.37 5.24
N SER A 215 12.94 -21.05 5.23
CA SER A 215 11.69 -20.34 5.47
C SER A 215 11.63 -18.98 4.77
N PHE A 216 10.41 -18.54 4.43
CA PHE A 216 10.09 -17.17 3.99
C PHE A 216 9.09 -16.58 4.95
N ILE A 217 9.41 -15.42 5.53
CA ILE A 217 8.66 -14.85 6.65
C ILE A 217 8.42 -13.36 6.39
N ALA A 218 7.23 -12.89 6.73
CA ALA A 218 6.93 -11.48 6.90
C ALA A 218 6.18 -11.26 8.21
N ASN A 219 6.64 -10.30 9.01
CA ASN A 219 5.97 -9.86 10.25
C ASN A 219 5.85 -8.33 10.25
N PRO A 220 4.95 -7.72 11.02
CA PRO A 220 5.01 -6.28 11.26
C PRO A 220 6.36 -5.90 11.87
N VAL A 221 6.93 -4.77 11.45
CA VAL A 221 8.17 -4.24 12.05
C VAL A 221 7.95 -4.01 13.55
N ALA A 222 8.91 -4.46 14.36
CA ALA A 222 8.92 -4.19 15.80
C ALA A 222 9.37 -2.73 16.04
N PRO A 223 8.87 -2.05 17.10
CA PRO A 223 9.26 -0.67 17.40
C PRO A 223 10.77 -0.47 17.57
N VAL A 224 11.47 -1.52 18.00
CA VAL A 224 12.93 -1.59 18.04
C VAL A 224 13.32 -2.82 17.23
N TYR A 225 13.89 -2.59 16.06
CA TYR A 225 14.48 -3.64 15.25
C TYR A 225 15.98 -3.67 15.51
N GLU A 226 16.41 -4.69 16.25
CA GLU A 226 17.83 -4.98 16.49
C GLU A 226 18.13 -6.37 15.95
N PRO A 227 18.90 -6.47 14.86
CA PRO A 227 19.38 -7.74 14.37
C PRO A 227 20.27 -8.38 15.44
N GLY A 228 19.77 -9.43 16.11
CA GLY A 228 20.39 -9.97 17.33
C GLY A 228 21.62 -10.87 17.13
N ASP A 229 22.32 -10.80 15.99
CA ASP A 229 23.45 -11.69 15.68
C ASP A 229 24.73 -10.90 15.39
N MET A 230 25.81 -11.24 16.08
CA MET A 230 27.11 -10.55 15.96
C MET A 230 27.83 -10.82 14.62
N PHE A 231 27.35 -11.77 13.81
CA PHE A 231 27.88 -12.09 12.48
C PHE A 231 27.11 -11.43 11.34
N ILE A 232 26.37 -10.38 11.66
CA ILE A 232 25.56 -9.65 10.70
C ILE A 232 26.43 -8.72 9.86
N LYS A 233 26.21 -8.81 8.55
CA LYS A 233 26.79 -7.94 7.55
C LYS A 233 25.68 -7.11 6.91
N ASP A 234 25.88 -5.79 6.87
CA ASP A 234 25.04 -4.90 6.09
C ASP A 234 25.24 -5.17 4.59
N VAL A 235 24.14 -5.34 3.87
CA VAL A 235 24.15 -5.56 2.42
C VAL A 235 23.17 -4.61 1.73
N ALA A 236 23.53 -4.15 0.55
CA ALA A 236 22.64 -3.36 -0.29
C ALA A 236 21.72 -4.29 -1.08
N LEU A 237 20.41 -4.08 -0.97
CA LEU A 237 19.38 -4.76 -1.74
C LEU A 237 18.82 -3.84 -2.84
N ALA A 238 18.01 -4.41 -3.71
CA ALA A 238 17.31 -3.67 -4.76
C ALA A 238 16.46 -2.53 -4.18
N ASN A 239 16.18 -1.53 -5.01
CA ASN A 239 15.43 -0.33 -4.62
C ASN A 239 16.04 0.46 -3.45
N SER A 240 17.38 0.38 -3.29
CA SER A 240 18.13 1.03 -2.21
C SER A 240 17.70 0.59 -0.81
N ILE A 241 17.11 -0.61 -0.68
CA ILE A 241 16.76 -1.20 0.60
C ILE A 241 18.05 -1.68 1.28
N ARG A 242 18.20 -1.37 2.57
CA ARG A 242 19.25 -1.95 3.40
C ARG A 242 18.78 -3.31 3.91
N GLY A 243 19.60 -4.34 3.71
CA GLY A 243 19.41 -5.67 4.29
C GLY A 243 20.53 -6.07 5.22
N TYR A 244 20.29 -7.14 5.97
CA TYR A 244 21.22 -7.74 6.92
C TYR A 244 21.39 -9.20 6.56
N PHE A 245 22.61 -9.59 6.22
CA PHE A 245 22.98 -10.97 5.92
C PHE A 245 23.68 -11.61 7.12
N THR A 246 23.31 -12.84 7.44
CA THR A 246 24.00 -13.71 8.40
C THR A 246 24.32 -15.04 7.71
N PRO A 247 25.59 -15.46 7.64
CA PRO A 247 25.96 -16.72 7.02
C PRO A 247 25.49 -17.93 7.82
N SER A 248 25.41 -19.09 7.18
CA SER A 248 25.20 -20.37 7.87
C SER A 248 26.40 -20.73 8.75
N ARG A 249 26.12 -21.31 9.92
CA ARG A 249 27.17 -21.64 10.90
C ARG A 249 26.87 -22.98 11.54
N CYS A 250 27.89 -23.81 11.70
CA CYS A 250 27.77 -25.08 12.41
C CYS A 250 28.57 -25.00 13.71
N ASP A 251 27.88 -25.17 14.83
CA ASP A 251 28.49 -25.37 16.13
C ASP A 251 28.26 -26.83 16.55
N GLY A 252 29.29 -27.66 16.36
CA GLY A 252 29.20 -29.11 16.51
C GLY A 252 28.18 -29.74 15.55
N ALA A 253 27.17 -30.41 16.10
CA ALA A 253 26.12 -31.09 15.34
C ALA A 253 24.97 -30.16 14.90
N PHE A 254 24.96 -28.90 15.37
CA PHE A 254 23.87 -27.96 15.11
C PHE A 254 24.33 -26.90 14.12
N CYS A 255 23.64 -26.85 12.97
CA CYS A 255 23.87 -25.81 11.97
C CYS A 255 22.70 -24.84 11.90
N THR A 256 22.98 -23.55 12.01
CA THR A 256 22.05 -22.47 11.68
C THR A 256 22.03 -22.24 10.16
N PRO A 257 20.84 -21.98 9.57
CA PRO A 257 20.75 -21.63 8.16
C PRO A 257 21.37 -20.24 7.89
N ALA A 258 21.70 -19.97 6.63
CA ALA A 258 21.92 -18.60 6.19
C ALA A 258 20.62 -17.83 6.32
N LYS A 259 20.75 -16.54 6.59
CA LYS A 259 19.63 -15.64 6.80
C LYS A 259 19.88 -14.33 6.08
N ILE A 260 18.86 -13.80 5.44
CA ILE A 260 18.83 -12.41 4.98
C ILE A 260 17.51 -11.77 5.40
N GLU A 261 17.59 -10.58 5.97
CA GLU A 261 16.44 -9.87 6.52
C GLU A 261 16.48 -8.38 6.18
N TRP A 262 15.32 -7.77 6.00
CA TRP A 262 15.18 -6.35 5.68
C TRP A 262 13.80 -5.85 6.09
N ASP A 263 13.71 -4.57 6.39
CA ASP A 263 12.44 -3.90 6.67
C ASP A 263 11.97 -3.14 5.43
N TRP A 264 10.68 -3.26 5.12
CA TRP A 264 10.06 -2.56 4.00
C TRP A 264 8.55 -2.41 4.23
N GLU A 265 8.03 -1.19 4.01
CA GLU A 265 6.59 -0.87 4.09
C GLU A 265 5.91 -1.33 5.41
N GLY A 266 6.61 -1.17 6.53
CA GLY A 266 6.10 -1.54 7.86
C GLY A 266 6.09 -3.04 8.16
N PHE A 267 6.74 -3.85 7.30
CA PHE A 267 6.98 -5.28 7.53
C PHE A 267 8.47 -5.60 7.57
N SER A 268 8.85 -6.51 8.45
CA SER A 268 10.16 -7.14 8.49
C SER A 268 10.10 -8.46 7.74
N TYR A 269 10.90 -8.57 6.69
CA TYR A 269 11.01 -9.75 5.85
C TYR A 269 12.25 -10.54 6.23
N LYS A 270 12.13 -11.85 6.20
CA LYS A 270 13.24 -12.74 6.46
C LYS A 270 13.18 -13.97 5.56
N ILE A 271 14.33 -14.30 4.98
CA ILE A 271 14.55 -15.54 4.24
C ILE A 271 15.64 -16.32 4.98
N GLU A 272 15.36 -17.57 5.30
CA GLU A 272 16.32 -18.51 5.89
C GLU A 272 16.50 -19.69 4.93
N LEU A 273 17.72 -20.04 4.57
CA LEU A 273 17.98 -21.20 3.70
C LEU A 273 19.21 -21.97 4.17
N LYS A 274 19.12 -23.30 4.10
CA LYS A 274 20.26 -24.20 4.36
C LYS A 274 20.96 -24.55 3.06
N ARG A 275 22.29 -24.68 3.13
CA ARG A 275 23.13 -25.21 2.05
C ARG A 275 23.01 -24.41 0.74
N VAL A 276 22.89 -23.10 0.86
CA VAL A 276 22.93 -22.15 -0.25
C VAL A 276 24.38 -21.73 -0.49
N GLY A 277 25.00 -22.23 -1.56
CA GLY A 277 26.41 -21.96 -1.87
C GLY A 277 27.40 -22.94 -1.23
N ARG A 278 28.67 -22.82 -1.64
CA ARG A 278 29.78 -23.67 -1.17
C ARG A 278 30.60 -23.04 -0.04
N ASP A 279 30.56 -21.72 0.06
CA ASP A 279 31.24 -20.92 1.08
C ASP A 279 30.40 -19.67 1.40
N VAL A 280 30.85 -18.89 2.39
CA VAL A 280 30.16 -17.68 2.89
C VAL A 280 29.93 -16.63 1.80
N ASN A 281 30.86 -16.47 0.86
CA ASN A 281 30.73 -15.45 -0.18
C ASN A 281 29.70 -15.89 -1.24
N GLU A 282 29.72 -17.17 -1.63
CA GLU A 282 28.72 -17.72 -2.54
C GLU A 282 27.31 -17.70 -1.89
N GLU A 283 27.24 -18.01 -0.59
CA GLU A 283 26.00 -17.95 0.18
C GLU A 283 25.42 -16.53 0.24
N GLU A 284 26.25 -15.52 0.53
CA GLU A 284 25.85 -14.12 0.51
C GLU A 284 25.27 -13.71 -0.85
N VAL A 285 25.97 -14.03 -1.94
CA VAL A 285 25.55 -13.69 -3.31
C VAL A 285 24.20 -14.35 -3.63
N VAL A 286 24.04 -15.63 -3.29
CA VAL A 286 22.79 -16.36 -3.54
C VAL A 286 21.63 -15.77 -2.72
N MET A 287 21.85 -15.49 -1.43
CA MET A 287 20.80 -14.92 -0.56
C MET A 287 20.38 -13.52 -1.01
N ILE A 288 21.34 -12.66 -1.41
CA ILE A 288 21.05 -11.34 -1.99
C ILE A 288 20.26 -11.48 -3.29
N ALA A 289 20.64 -12.41 -4.17
CA ALA A 289 19.94 -12.61 -5.44
C ALA A 289 18.48 -13.04 -5.23
N ILE A 290 18.21 -13.93 -4.27
CA ILE A 290 16.84 -14.36 -3.94
C ILE A 290 16.03 -13.20 -3.35
N ALA A 291 16.59 -12.45 -2.40
CA ALA A 291 15.93 -11.29 -1.81
C ALA A 291 15.61 -10.23 -2.88
N ASN A 292 16.58 -9.90 -3.73
CA ASN A 292 16.40 -8.95 -4.82
C ASN A 292 15.36 -9.41 -5.84
N SER A 293 15.30 -10.70 -6.16
CA SER A 293 14.26 -11.26 -7.02
C SER A 293 12.85 -11.01 -6.46
N ALA A 294 12.68 -11.14 -5.14
CA ALA A 294 11.41 -10.83 -4.47
C ALA A 294 11.11 -9.32 -4.45
N ILE A 295 12.10 -8.49 -4.15
CA ILE A 295 11.96 -7.02 -4.08
C ILE A 295 11.63 -6.42 -5.44
N ILE A 296 12.36 -6.83 -6.49
CA ILE A 296 12.17 -6.32 -7.86
C ILE A 296 10.81 -6.72 -8.41
N ALA A 297 10.34 -7.92 -8.10
CA ALA A 297 8.99 -8.36 -8.50
C ALA A 297 7.88 -7.56 -7.79
N GLY A 298 8.18 -7.00 -6.62
CA GLY A 298 7.23 -6.29 -5.77
C GLY A 298 6.19 -7.20 -5.11
N PRO A 299 5.22 -6.63 -4.39
CA PRO A 299 4.14 -7.36 -3.73
C PRO A 299 3.31 -8.18 -4.73
N ARG A 300 3.13 -9.47 -4.44
CA ARG A 300 2.36 -10.40 -5.28
C ARG A 300 0.91 -10.54 -4.83
#